data_AF-A0A966RN88-F1
#
_entry.id   AF-A0A966RN88-F1
#
_cell.length_a   1.000
_cell.length_b   1.000
_cell.length_c   1.000
_cell.angle_alpha   90.00
_cell.angle_beta   90.00
_cell.angle_gamma   90.00
#
_symmetry.space_group_name_H-M   'P 1'
#
loop_
_entity.id
_entity.type
_entity.pdbx_description
1 polymer ?
#
loop_
_entity_poly.entity_id
_entity_poly.type
_entity_poly.pdbx_seq_one_letter_code
_entity_poly.pdbx_strand_id
1 'polypeptide(L)' 'MTSENLVYLIALPLFSSALLMLLGRKADKWGHVFATLISASTFVVGATEFFAMIDRPEASRAVT' A
#
# COMPACT_ATOMS: atom_id res chain seq x y z
N MET A 1 8.99 -0.14 18.02
CA MET A 1 9.28 0.63 16.80
C MET A 1 7.98 0.76 16.03
N THR A 2 7.44 1.97 15.90
CA THR A 2 6.26 2.24 15.07
C THR A 2 6.64 2.08 13.60
N SER A 3 5.96 1.21 12.86
CA SER A 3 6.24 0.96 11.45
C SER A 3 5.98 2.23 10.64
N GLU A 4 7.03 2.96 10.25
CA GLU A 4 6.96 4.12 9.35
C GLU A 4 6.40 3.76 7.95
N ASN A 5 6.32 2.46 7.65
CA ASN A 5 5.87 1.93 6.37
C ASN A 5 4.37 2.08 6.11
N LEU A 6 3.54 2.35 7.13
CA LEU A 6 2.09 2.56 6.94
C LEU A 6 1.80 3.73 5.99
N VAL A 7 2.71 4.70 5.92
CA VAL A 7 2.59 5.83 4.99
C VAL A 7 2.52 5.35 3.53
N TYR A 8 3.19 4.26 3.17
CA TYR A 8 3.19 3.73 1.81
C TYR A 8 1.83 3.16 1.38
N LEU A 9 1.02 2.70 2.33
CA LEU A 9 -0.34 2.23 2.03
C LEU A 9 -1.24 3.33 1.46
N ILE A 10 -0.93 4.58 1.80
CA ILE A 10 -1.67 5.76 1.37
C ILE A 10 -0.94 6.44 0.22
N ALA A 11 0.38 6.61 0.33
CA ALA A 11 1.19 7.34 -0.64
C ALA A 11 1.24 6.65 -2.01
N LEU A 12 1.33 5.31 -2.07
CA LEU A 12 1.42 4.58 -3.34
C LEU A 12 0.15 4.72 -4.21
N PRO A 13 -1.07 4.50 -3.68
CA PRO A 13 -2.30 4.73 -4.44
C PRO A 13 -2.47 6.19 -4.88
N LEU A 14 -2.16 7.15 -4.00
CA LEU A 14 -2.27 8.59 -4.29
C LEU A 14 -1.32 9.02 -5.41
N PHE A 15 -0.07 8.57 -5.34
CA PHE A 15 0.92 8.87 -6.37
C PHE A 15 0.50 8.28 -7.73
N SER A 16 0.00 7.05 -7.74
CA SER A 16 -0.49 6.40 -8.95
C SER A 16 -1.67 7.14 -9.57
N SER A 17 -2.67 7.53 -8.79
CA SER A 17 -3.84 8.24 -9.32
C SER A 17 -3.46 9.61 -9.87
N ALA A 18 -2.59 10.36 -9.17
CA ALA A 18 -2.08 11.63 -9.63
C ALA A 18 -1.33 11.50 -10.96
N LEU A 19 -0.46 10.49 -11.08
CA LEU A 19 0.30 10.22 -12.29
C LEU A 19 -0.62 9.85 -13.46
N LEU A 20 -1.64 9.00 -13.23
CA LEU A 20 -2.64 8.65 -14.24
C LEU A 20 -3.51 9.84 -14.67
N MET A 21 -3.94 10.70 -13.72
CA MET A 21 -4.70 11.92 -14.05
C MET A 21 -3.87 12.89 -14.89
N LEU A 22 -2.57 13.02 -14.63
CA LEU A 22 -1.66 13.86 -15.41
C LEU A 22 -1.39 13.29 -16.81
N LEU A 23 -1.24 11.98 -16.95
CA LEU A 23 -1.07 11.33 -18.26
C LEU A 23 -2.34 11.41 -19.13
N GLY A 24 -3.52 11.50 -18.49
CA GLY A 24 -4.81 11.62 -19.17
C GLY A 24 -5.05 10.50 -20.19
N ARG A 25 -5.57 10.87 -21.36
CA ARG A 25 -6.01 9.92 -22.42
C ARG A 25 -4.92 8.98 -22.93
N LYS A 26 -3.63 9.31 -22.70
CA LYS A 26 -2.50 8.45 -23.08
C LYS A 26 -2.37 7.23 -22.18
N ALA A 27 -2.85 7.32 -20.94
CA ALA A 27 -2.90 6.22 -20.00
C ALA A 27 -4.11 5.30 -20.20
N ASP A 28 -5.18 5.69 -20.92
CA ASP A 28 -6.41 4.88 -21.01
C ASP A 28 -6.19 3.43 -21.46
N LYS A 29 -5.19 3.17 -22.32
CA LYS A 29 -4.90 1.83 -22.85
C LYS A 29 -4.11 0.91 -21.92
N TRP A 30 -3.40 1.45 -20.93
CA TRP A 30 -2.52 0.65 -20.06
C TRP A 30 -2.61 1.01 -18.57
N GLY A 31 -3.22 2.14 -18.26
CA GLY A 31 -3.35 2.71 -16.92
C GLY A 31 -4.17 1.83 -15.98
N HIS A 32 -5.11 1.04 -16.49
CA HIS A 32 -5.83 0.06 -15.67
C HIS A 32 -4.91 -1.06 -15.16
N VAL A 33 -3.93 -1.51 -15.95
CA VAL A 33 -2.93 -2.51 -15.51
C VAL A 33 -2.02 -1.89 -14.46
N PHE A 34 -1.53 -0.67 -14.70
CA PHE A 34 -0.70 0.06 -13.76
C PHE A 34 -1.41 0.32 -12.42
N ALA A 35 -2.66 0.78 -12.47
CA ALA A 35 -3.49 0.98 -11.27
C ALA A 35 -3.68 -0.32 -10.48
N THR A 36 -3.94 -1.43 -11.18
CA THR A 36 -4.10 -2.74 -10.54
C THR A 36 -2.80 -3.21 -9.88
N LEU A 37 -1.65 -3.02 -10.55
CA LEU A 37 -0.35 -3.34 -9.98
C LEU A 37 -0.05 -2.52 -8.71
N ILE A 38 -0.33 -1.22 -8.73
CA ILE A 38 -0.15 -0.35 -7.55
C ILE A 38 -1.05 -0.81 -6.39
N SER A 39 -2.31 -1.13 -6.66
CA SER A 39 -3.23 -1.67 -5.65
C SER A 39 -2.74 -3.01 -5.09
N ALA A 40 -2.23 -3.90 -5.95
CA ALA A 40 -1.65 -5.17 -5.51
C ALA A 40 -0.40 -4.96 -4.64
N SER A 41 0.49 -4.04 -5.01
CA SER A 41 1.67 -3.69 -4.19
C SER A 41 1.27 -3.15 -2.82
N THR A 42 0.26 -2.27 -2.77
CA THR A 42 -0.28 -1.74 -1.52
C THR A 42 -0.82 -2.86 -0.61
N PHE A 43 -1.56 -3.81 -1.19
CA PHE A 43 -2.03 -4.99 -0.47
C PHE A 43 -0.88 -5.83 0.07
N VAL A 44 0.18 -6.07 -0.71
CA VAL A 44 1.36 -6.84 -0.26
C VAL A 44 2.05 -6.16 0.92
N VAL A 45 2.22 -4.84 0.90
CA VAL A 45 2.78 -4.08 2.03
C VAL A 45 1.91 -4.27 3.28
N GLY A 46 0.59 -4.15 3.14
CA GLY A 46 -0.36 -4.34 4.24
C GLY A 46 -0.35 -5.76 4.80
N ALA A 47 -0.30 -6.77 3.92
CA ALA A 47 -0.18 -8.17 4.32
C ALA A 47 1.12 -8.44 5.09
N THR A 48 2.23 -7.84 4.64
CA THR A 48 3.54 -7.97 5.31
C THR A 48 3.48 -7.40 6.74
N GLU A 49 2.93 -6.18 6.90
CA GLU A 49 2.74 -5.58 8.22
C GLU A 49 1.76 -6.38 9.09
N PHE A 50 0.72 -6.96 8.50
CA PHE A 50 -0.23 -7.82 9.20
C PHE A 50 0.44 -9.08 9.77
N PHE A 51 1.29 -9.76 8.99
CA PHE A 51 2.06 -10.89 9.49
C PHE A 51 3.08 -10.46 10.56
N ALA A 52 3.69 -9.29 10.43
CA ALA A 52 4.56 -8.74 11.46
C ALA A 52 3.80 -8.45 12.78
N MET A 53 2.51 -8.11 12.72
CA MET A 53 1.67 -7.97 13.90
C MET A 53 1.36 -9.33 14.56
N ILE A 54 1.11 -10.37 13.78
CA ILE A 54 0.89 -11.74 14.30
C ILE A 54 2.11 -12.21 15.09
N ASP A 55 3.31 -11.96 14.56
CA ASP A 55 4.58 -12.41 15.14
C ASP A 55 5.03 -11.58 16.35
N ARG A 56 4.24 -10.57 16.78
CA ARG A 56 4.61 -9.74 17.93
C ARG A 56 4.66 -10.56 19.22
N PRO A 57 5.74 -10.40 20.03
CA PRO A 57 5.85 -11.04 21.33
C PRO A 57 4.72 -10.60 22.26
N GLU A 58 4.35 -11.49 23.16
CA GLU A 58 3.17 -11.39 24.03
C GLU A 58 3.19 -10.12 24.89
N ALA A 59 4.37 -9.74 25.36
CA ALA A 59 4.62 -8.51 26.12
C ALA A 59 4.38 -7.21 25.33
N SER A 60 4.29 -7.28 23.98
CA SER A 60 3.99 -6.16 23.10
C SER A 60 2.55 -6.17 22.56
N ARG A 61 1.73 -7.14 22.97
CA ARG A 61 0.30 -7.19 22.63
C ARG A 61 -0.47 -6.28 23.60
N ALA A 62 -1.55 -5.67 23.13
CA ALA A 62 -2.40 -4.84 23.98
C ALA A 62 -2.99 -5.70 25.10
N VAL A 63 -2.70 -5.35 26.35
CA VAL A 63 -3.25 -6.01 27.54
C VAL A 63 -4.66 -5.47 27.75
N THR A 64 -5.67 -6.37 27.71
CA THR A 64 -7.05 -6.10 28.18
C THR A 64 -7.14 -6.11 29.69
#